data_AF-A0A1A2M8G6-F1
#
_entry.id   AF-A0A1A2M8G6-F1
#
_cell.length_a   1.000
_cell.length_b   1.000
_cell.length_c   1.000
_cell.angle_alpha   90.00
_cell.angle_beta   90.00
_cell.angle_gamma   90.00
#
_symmetry.space_group_name_H-M   'P 1'
#
loop_
_entity.id
_entity.type
_entity.pdbx_description
1 polymer ?
#
loop_
_entity_poly.entity_id
_entity_poly.type
_entity_poly.pdbx_seq_one_letter_code
_entity_poly.pdbx_strand_id
1 'polypeptide(L)'
;MTLLVDLDRLAGLGPVLQGLANEAGALRTGPAAGPYLSVPGGMEPAVTEASSIAHDLIDSVLVGAVKQRLSETGKIMVDVANQYRKADNSNVSENTVMTTYTNATGDWSVPAVAK
;
A
#
# COMPACT_ATOMS: atom_id res chain seq x y z
N MET A 1 16.96 7.26 20.70
CA MET A 1 15.72 6.58 20.25
C MET A 1 15.72 5.21 20.90
N THR A 2 14.61 4.74 21.46
CA THR A 2 14.56 3.43 22.14
C THR A 2 13.68 2.48 21.33
N LEU A 3 14.04 1.20 21.29
CA LEU A 3 13.30 0.17 20.55
C LEU A 3 11.79 0.19 20.87
N LEU A 4 11.42 0.40 22.13
CA LEU A 4 10.01 0.50 22.54
C LEU A 4 9.29 1.68 21.89
N VAL A 5 9.92 2.85 21.80
CA VAL A 5 9.34 4.02 21.12
C VAL A 5 9.16 3.74 19.63
N ASP A 6 10.09 3.02 19.02
CA ASP A 6 10.02 2.65 17.60
C ASP A 6 8.93 1.61 17.32
N LEU A 7 8.76 0.62 18.21
CA LEU A 7 7.67 -0.35 18.13
C LEU A 7 6.29 0.31 18.34
N ASP A 8 6.18 1.28 19.25
CA ASP A 8 4.95 2.05 19.45
C ASP A 8 4.61 2.88 18.21
N ARG A 9 5.62 3.49 17.58
CA ARG A 9 5.44 4.22 16.32
C ARG A 9 5.04 3.28 15.19
N LEU A 10 5.64 2.10 15.09
CA LEU A 10 5.31 1.08 14.10
C LEU A 10 3.86 0.61 14.26
N ALA A 11 3.42 0.34 15.50
CA ALA A 11 2.04 -0.01 15.80
C ALA A 11 1.05 1.11 15.41
N GLY A 12 1.44 2.37 15.58
CA GLY A 12 0.63 3.53 15.19
C GLY A 12 0.51 3.73 13.67
N LEU A 13 1.52 3.34 12.89
CA LEU A 13 1.52 3.46 11.43
C LEU A 13 0.68 2.38 10.73
N GLY A 14 0.55 1.19 11.33
CA GLY A 14 -0.24 0.10 10.74
C GLY A 14 -1.70 0.47 10.42
N PRO A 15 -2.46 1.07 11.37
CA PRO A 15 -3.81 1.57 11.10
C PRO A 15 -3.86 2.68 10.04
N VAL A 16 -2.83 3.53 9.94
CA VAL A 16 -2.74 4.56 8.90
C VAL A 16 -2.66 3.91 7.52
N LEU A 17 -1.82 2.89 7.35
CA LEU A 17 -1.74 2.14 6.09
C LEU A 17 -3.04 1.40 5.75
N GLN A 18 -3.75 0.87 6.74
CA GLN A 18 -5.08 0.28 6.52
C GLN A 18 -6.11 1.33 6.08
N GLY A 19 -6.07 2.53 6.66
CA GLY A 19 -6.87 3.67 6.20
C GLY A 19 -6.59 4.02 4.75
N LEU A 20 -5.32 4.20 4.40
CA LEU A 20 -4.88 4.46 3.02
C LEU A 20 -5.25 3.33 2.06
N ALA A 21 -5.24 2.07 2.50
CA ALA A 21 -5.68 0.95 1.68
C ALA A 21 -7.18 1.04 1.35
N ASN A 22 -8.00 1.44 2.32
CA ASN A 22 -9.43 1.64 2.11
C ASN A 22 -9.71 2.83 1.19
N GLU A 23 -8.98 3.93 1.36
CA GLU A 23 -9.04 5.10 0.48
C GLU A 23 -8.62 4.74 -0.95
N ALA A 24 -7.51 4.02 -1.10
CA ALA A 24 -7.04 3.55 -2.40
C ALA A 24 -8.09 2.65 -3.08
N GLY A 25 -8.71 1.72 -2.34
CA GLY A 25 -9.79 0.88 -2.84
C GLY A 25 -11.08 1.61 -3.19
N ALA A 26 -11.25 2.85 -2.74
CA ALA A 26 -12.37 3.71 -3.07
C ALA A 26 -12.07 4.67 -4.23
N LEU A 27 -10.83 4.68 -4.75
CA LEU A 27 -10.49 5.43 -5.94
C LEU A 27 -11.35 4.93 -7.10
N ARG A 28 -12.05 5.86 -7.73
CA ARG A 28 -12.72 5.63 -9.00
C ARG A 28 -11.81 6.18 -10.09
N THR A 29 -11.28 5.32 -10.93
CA THR A 29 -10.55 5.74 -12.12
C THR A 29 -11.36 5.37 -13.38
N GLY A 30 -10.87 5.75 -14.57
CA GLY A 30 -11.58 5.45 -15.82
C GLY A 30 -12.89 6.24 -16.05
N PRO A 31 -13.83 5.73 -16.88
CA PRO A 31 -15.08 6.41 -17.25
C PRO A 31 -16.00 6.74 -16.07
N ALA A 32 -15.79 6.11 -14.90
CA ALA A 32 -16.52 6.37 -13.67
C ALA A 32 -16.10 7.67 -12.95
N ALA A 33 -14.99 8.31 -13.39
CA ALA A 33 -14.45 9.53 -12.80
C ALA A 33 -14.94 10.84 -13.45
N GLY A 34 -15.73 10.79 -14.53
CA GLY A 34 -16.20 11.99 -15.24
C GLY A 34 -17.06 11.69 -16.48
N PRO A 35 -17.72 12.71 -17.09
CA PRO A 35 -18.96 12.57 -17.86
C PRO A 35 -18.81 12.03 -19.28
N TYR A 36 -17.69 11.37 -19.62
CA TYR A 36 -17.50 10.76 -20.94
C TYR A 36 -18.22 9.41 -21.01
N LEU A 37 -19.50 9.39 -20.66
CA LEU A 37 -20.40 8.33 -21.07
C LEU A 37 -20.73 8.56 -22.54
N SER A 38 -20.05 7.79 -23.37
CA SER A 38 -20.25 7.63 -24.80
C SER A 38 -21.74 7.51 -25.13
N VAL A 39 -22.30 8.51 -25.79
CA VAL A 39 -23.55 8.33 -26.56
C VAL A 39 -23.21 7.42 -27.75
N PRO A 40 -24.09 6.49 -28.19
CA PRO A 40 -23.84 5.70 -29.40
C PRO A 40 -23.50 6.61 -30.59
N GLY A 41 -22.31 6.44 -31.18
CA GLY A 41 -21.77 7.29 -32.25
C GLY A 41 -20.88 8.47 -31.84
N GLY A 42 -20.61 8.66 -30.53
CA GLY A 42 -19.84 9.80 -30.02
C GLY A 42 -18.33 9.61 -29.90
N MET A 43 -17.80 8.38 -30.01
CA MET A 43 -16.36 8.10 -29.95
C MET A 43 -15.96 6.98 -30.91
N GLU A 44 -14.75 7.09 -31.45
CA GLU A 44 -14.12 6.05 -32.28
C GLU A 44 -13.97 4.74 -31.48
N PRO A 45 -14.20 3.56 -32.10
CA PRO A 45 -14.07 2.26 -31.43
C PRO A 45 -12.73 2.04 -30.73
N ALA A 46 -11.64 2.54 -31.34
CA ALA A 46 -10.30 2.45 -30.75
C ALA A 46 -10.15 3.22 -29.43
N VAL A 47 -10.86 4.33 -29.27
CA VAL A 47 -10.86 5.13 -28.03
C VAL A 47 -11.64 4.40 -26.93
N THR A 48 -12.73 3.75 -27.31
CA THR A 48 -13.52 2.91 -26.38
C THR A 48 -12.68 1.75 -25.86
N GLU A 49 -11.97 1.06 -26.75
CA GLU A 49 -11.11 -0.08 -26.38
C GLU A 49 -9.94 0.37 -25.49
N ALA A 50 -9.26 1.46 -25.85
CA ALA A 50 -8.19 2.02 -25.02
C ALA A 50 -8.68 2.44 -23.63
N SER A 51 -9.90 2.97 -23.53
CA SER A 51 -10.52 3.34 -22.26
C SER A 51 -10.86 2.11 -21.41
N SER A 52 -11.30 1.02 -22.04
CA SER A 52 -11.55 -0.27 -21.36
C SER A 52 -10.25 -0.86 -20.81
N ILE A 53 -9.18 -0.86 -21.61
CA ILE A 53 -7.86 -1.35 -21.17
C ILE A 53 -7.33 -0.50 -20.01
N ALA A 54 -7.48 0.83 -20.08
CA ALA A 54 -7.07 1.73 -19.02
C ALA A 54 -7.88 1.49 -17.73
N HIS A 55 -9.19 1.30 -17.83
CA HIS A 55 -10.04 0.94 -16.69
C HIS A 55 -9.59 -0.39 -16.07
N ASP A 56 -9.42 -1.44 -16.88
CA ASP A 56 -9.06 -2.76 -16.36
C ASP A 56 -7.68 -2.74 -15.70
N LEU A 57 -6.71 -2.03 -16.29
CA LEU A 57 -5.39 -1.88 -15.68
C LEU A 57 -5.44 -1.07 -14.39
N ILE A 58 -6.11 0.08 -14.37
CA ILE A 58 -6.05 0.99 -13.22
C ILE A 58 -6.98 0.52 -12.11
N ASP A 59 -8.26 0.28 -12.39
CA ASP A 59 -9.26 -0.04 -11.37
C ASP A 59 -9.17 -1.48 -10.88
N SER A 60 -8.91 -2.45 -11.76
CA SER A 60 -8.86 -3.86 -11.36
C SER A 60 -7.47 -4.27 -10.86
N VAL A 61 -6.42 -3.91 -11.59
CA VAL A 61 -5.06 -4.39 -11.27
C VAL A 61 -4.35 -3.46 -10.29
N LEU A 62 -4.20 -2.18 -10.62
CA LEU A 62 -3.36 -1.27 -9.83
C LEU A 62 -4.02 -0.87 -8.51
N VAL A 63 -5.27 -0.44 -8.51
CA VAL A 63 -6.01 -0.11 -7.28
C VAL A 63 -6.11 -1.31 -6.36
N GLY A 64 -6.44 -2.49 -6.92
CA GLY A 64 -6.45 -3.75 -6.17
C GLY A 64 -5.09 -4.08 -5.54
N ALA A 65 -4.01 -4.00 -6.32
CA ALA A 65 -2.66 -4.28 -5.84
C ALA A 65 -2.18 -3.29 -4.76
N VAL A 66 -2.46 -1.99 -4.92
CA VAL A 66 -2.11 -0.95 -3.94
C VAL A 66 -2.86 -1.19 -2.63
N LYS A 67 -4.18 -1.43 -2.71
CA LYS A 67 -4.98 -1.78 -1.53
C LYS A 67 -4.43 -3.00 -0.80
N GLN A 68 -4.12 -4.06 -1.54
CA GLN A 68 -3.58 -5.29 -0.95
C GLN A 68 -2.23 -5.02 -0.27
N ARG A 69 -1.30 -4.37 -0.96
CA ARG A 69 0.03 -4.08 -0.42
C ARG A 69 0.00 -3.19 0.82
N LEU A 70 -0.82 -2.14 0.82
CA LEU A 70 -0.96 -1.25 1.98
C LEU A 70 -1.60 -1.98 3.17
N SER A 71 -2.61 -2.81 2.92
CA SER A 71 -3.29 -3.60 3.97
C SER A 71 -2.35 -4.63 4.60
N GLU A 72 -1.62 -5.39 3.77
CA GLU A 72 -0.66 -6.41 4.20
C GLU A 72 0.49 -5.77 4.99
N THR A 73 1.07 -4.69 4.47
CA THR A 73 2.15 -3.97 5.14
C THR A 73 1.67 -3.42 6.49
N GLY A 74 0.49 -2.80 6.54
CA GLY A 74 -0.08 -2.28 7.78
C GLY A 74 -0.34 -3.37 8.82
N LYS A 75 -0.79 -4.55 8.40
CA LYS A 75 -0.93 -5.72 9.27
C LYS A 75 0.42 -6.18 9.81
N ILE A 76 1.43 -6.31 8.94
CA ILE A 76 2.78 -6.73 9.35
C ILE A 76 3.39 -5.74 10.35
N MET A 77 3.20 -4.43 10.16
CA MET A 77 3.65 -3.42 11.13
C MET A 77 3.08 -3.67 12.54
N VAL A 78 1.77 -3.93 12.64
CA VAL A 78 1.12 -4.21 13.92
C VAL A 78 1.59 -5.54 14.51
N ASP A 79 1.71 -6.58 13.68
CA ASP A 79 2.11 -7.92 14.11
C ASP A 79 3.56 -7.91 14.64
N VAL A 80 4.49 -7.27 13.93
CA VAL A 80 5.89 -7.09 14.36
C VAL A 80 5.95 -6.27 15.65
N ALA A 81 5.22 -5.15 15.73
CA ALA A 81 5.18 -4.35 16.94
C ALA A 81 4.70 -5.16 18.14
N ASN A 82 3.60 -5.91 17.99
CA ASN A 82 3.04 -6.74 19.06
C ASN A 82 3.96 -7.90 19.46
N GLN A 83 4.64 -8.51 18.49
CA GLN A 83 5.58 -9.61 18.71
C GLN A 83 6.74 -9.17 19.62
N TYR A 84 7.30 -7.99 19.39
CA TYR A 84 8.50 -7.54 20.09
C TYR A 84 8.22 -6.63 21.29
N ARG A 85 7.00 -6.09 21.45
CA ARG A 85 6.62 -5.23 22.60
C ARG A 85 6.76 -5.93 23.95
N LYS A 86 6.59 -7.25 24.00
CA LYS A 86 6.74 -8.07 25.21
C LYS A 86 8.05 -8.85 25.26
N ALA A 87 8.88 -8.71 24.23
CA ALA A 87 10.16 -9.39 24.20
C ALA A 87 11.12 -8.72 25.18
N ASP A 88 11.97 -9.52 25.81
CA ASP A 88 12.98 -9.02 26.72
C ASP A 88 13.97 -8.13 25.94
N ASN A 89 13.98 -6.84 26.23
CA ASN A 89 14.79 -5.83 25.52
C ASN A 89 16.31 -6.12 25.57
N SER A 90 16.73 -7.01 26.45
CA SER A 90 18.11 -7.48 26.56
C SER A 90 18.52 -8.48 25.46
N ASN A 91 17.56 -9.14 24.79
CA ASN A 91 17.80 -10.22 23.83
C ASN A 91 17.31 -9.91 22.40
N VAL A 92 16.55 -8.82 22.20
CA VAL A 92 16.06 -8.42 20.88
C VAL A 92 16.79 -7.18 20.42
N SER A 93 17.66 -7.36 19.42
CA SER A 93 18.31 -6.24 18.75
C SER A 93 17.32 -5.55 17.80
N GLU A 94 17.48 -4.24 17.63
CA GLU A 94 16.75 -3.45 16.62
C GLU A 94 16.93 -4.04 15.21
N ASN A 95 18.12 -4.57 14.91
CA ASN A 95 18.42 -5.21 13.63
C ASN A 95 17.56 -6.46 13.38
N THR A 96 17.23 -7.23 14.44
CA THR A 96 16.34 -8.38 14.34
C THR A 96 14.92 -7.94 13.96
N VAL A 97 14.42 -6.88 14.60
CA VAL A 97 13.09 -6.32 14.29
C VAL A 97 13.05 -5.80 12.86
N MET A 98 14.08 -5.05 12.45
CA MET A 98 14.20 -4.52 11.09
C MET A 98 14.25 -5.63 10.05
N THR A 99 15.03 -6.69 10.30
CA THR A 99 15.14 -7.85 9.39
C THR A 99 13.82 -8.60 9.26
N THR A 100 13.11 -8.85 10.38
CA THR A 100 11.78 -9.48 10.35
C THR A 100 10.80 -8.65 9.53
N TYR A 101 10.80 -7.33 9.73
CA TYR A 101 9.94 -6.42 8.99
C TYR A 101 10.26 -6.39 7.48
N THR A 102 11.52 -6.23 7.08
CA THR A 102 11.91 -6.16 5.66
C THR A 102 11.77 -7.49 4.95
N ASN A 103 12.02 -8.63 5.61
CA ASN A 103 11.76 -9.94 5.03
C ASN A 103 10.28 -10.15 4.68
N ALA A 104 9.37 -9.58 5.48
CA ALA A 104 7.93 -9.73 5.28
C ALA A 104 7.35 -8.70 4.27
N THR A 105 7.92 -7.50 4.22
CA THR A 105 7.36 -6.38 3.43
C THR A 105 8.16 -6.04 2.16
N GLY A 106 9.37 -6.59 2.02
CA GLY A 106 10.32 -6.23 0.98
C GLY A 106 11.28 -5.13 1.41
N ASP A 107 12.21 -4.80 0.51
CA ASP A 107 13.11 -3.66 0.70
C ASP A 107 12.37 -2.35 0.38
N TRP A 108 12.44 -1.41 1.32
CA TRP A 108 11.87 -0.07 1.20
C TRP A 108 12.94 0.99 0.88
N SER A 109 14.13 0.55 0.44
CA SER A 109 15.18 1.46 0.02
C SER A 109 14.67 2.40 -1.08
N VAL A 110 14.69 3.70 -0.78
CA VAL A 110 14.37 4.72 -1.78
C VAL A 110 15.57 4.77 -2.75
N PRO A 111 15.39 4.50 -4.05
CA PRO A 111 16.47 4.59 -5.01
C PRO A 111 17.11 5.97 -4.95
N ALA A 112 18.44 6.04 -4.96
CA ALA A 112 19.12 7.32 -4.99
C ALA A 112 18.70 8.08 -6.25
N VAL A 113 18.05 9.23 -6.07
CA VAL A 113 17.72 10.12 -7.19
C VAL A 113 19.04 10.68 -7.69
N ALA A 114 19.41 10.33 -8.94
CA ALA A 114 20.55 10.94 -9.60
C ALA A 114 20.31 12.46 -9.68
N LYS A 115 21.26 13.23 -9.14
CA LYS A 115 21.23 14.69 -9.17
C LYS A 115 21.44 15.22 -10.59
#